data_AF-A0A7V8Y623-F1
#
_entry.id   AF-A0A7V8Y623-F1
#
_cell.length_a   1.000
_cell.length_b   1.000
_cell.length_c   1.000
_cell.angle_alpha   90.00
_cell.angle_beta   90.00
_cell.angle_gamma   90.00
#
_symmetry.space_group_name_H-M   'P 1'
#
loop_
_entity.id
_entity.type
_entity.pdbx_description
1 polymer ?
#
loop_
_entity_poly.entity_id
_entity_poly.type
_entity_poly.pdbx_seq_one_letter_code
_entity_poly.pdbx_strand_id
1 'polypeptide(L)'
;MLRRPLESAQYLSIHYTERVSDAGAVQSVGSRGDSYDNALAESVIGLYKTELIRNKGSWRGLDDVEFGTLEWVDWWNNAGCWDRSA
;
A
#
# COMPACT_ATOMS: atom_id res chain seq x y z
N MET A 1 -7.15 -23.74 -19.13
CA MET A 1 -7.26 -23.13 -17.79
C MET A 1 -6.36 -21.91 -17.75
N LEU A 2 -6.91 -20.71 -17.54
CA LEU A 2 -6.16 -19.46 -17.45
C LEU A 2 -5.56 -19.31 -16.04
N ARG A 3 -4.25 -19.05 -15.94
CA ARG A 3 -3.59 -18.70 -14.67
C ARG A 3 -4.12 -17.34 -14.17
N ARG A 4 -4.44 -17.25 -12.88
CA ARG A 4 -4.74 -15.97 -12.21
C ARG A 4 -3.46 -15.12 -12.10
N PRO A 5 -3.55 -13.78 -12.15
CA PRO A 5 -2.35 -12.94 -12.31
C PRO A 5 -1.42 -12.85 -11.09
N LEU A 6 -1.81 -13.28 -9.89
CA LEU A 6 -0.92 -13.32 -8.72
C LEU A 6 -1.40 -14.40 -7.75
N GLU A 7 -0.55 -15.40 -7.51
CA GLU A 7 -0.67 -16.34 -6.38
C GLU A 7 -0.05 -15.67 -5.14
N SER A 8 -0.66 -15.83 -3.96
CA SER A 8 -0.15 -15.32 -2.67
C SER A 8 1.15 -15.99 -2.18
N ALA A 9 1.84 -16.73 -3.06
CA ALA A 9 3.15 -17.31 -2.82
C ALA A 9 4.30 -16.28 -2.90
N GLN A 10 4.03 -15.03 -3.30
CA GLN A 10 5.08 -14.05 -3.61
C GLN A 10 5.71 -13.34 -2.39
N TYR A 11 5.23 -13.59 -1.16
CA TYR A 11 5.81 -12.98 0.06
C TYR A 11 6.84 -13.84 0.80
N LEU A 12 7.17 -15.03 0.31
CA LEU A 12 8.13 -15.95 0.95
C LEU A 12 9.24 -16.40 0.00
N SER A 13 9.70 -15.50 -0.88
CA SER A 13 10.91 -15.77 -1.66
C SER A 13 12.13 -15.86 -0.72
N ILE A 14 13.09 -16.72 -1.03
CA ILE A 14 14.34 -16.87 -0.26
C ILE A 14 15.02 -15.51 -0.08
N HIS A 15 15.07 -14.70 -1.14
CA HIS A 15 15.63 -13.35 -1.11
C HIS A 15 14.92 -12.39 -0.16
N TYR A 16 13.60 -12.51 0.00
CA TYR A 16 12.85 -11.72 0.98
C TYR A 16 13.28 -12.12 2.40
N THR A 17 13.35 -13.41 2.68
CA THR A 17 13.74 -13.94 3.99
C THR A 17 15.17 -13.54 4.37
N GLU A 18 16.10 -13.64 3.42
CA GLU A 18 17.50 -13.22 3.57
C GLU A 18 17.58 -11.71 3.86
N ARG A 19 16.92 -10.87 3.05
CA ARG A 19 16.93 -9.41 3.23
C ARG A 19 16.36 -8.97 4.56
N VAL A 20 15.27 -9.59 5.01
CA VAL A 20 14.67 -9.27 6.31
C VAL A 20 15.60 -9.67 7.46
N SER A 21 16.28 -10.80 7.33
CA SER A 21 17.31 -11.24 8.29
C SER A 21 18.52 -10.30 8.30
N ASP A 22 19.03 -9.90 7.14
CA ASP A 22 20.15 -8.96 7.00
C ASP A 22 19.83 -7.59 7.61
N ALA A 23 18.57 -7.15 7.48
CA ALA A 23 18.08 -5.92 8.08
C ALA A 23 17.83 -6.04 9.60
N GLY A 24 18.01 -7.23 10.20
CA GLY A 24 17.71 -7.49 11.61
C GLY A 24 16.22 -7.39 11.97
N ALA A 25 15.33 -7.47 10.97
CA ALA A 25 13.90 -7.33 11.16
C ALA A 25 13.26 -8.70 11.43
N VAL A 26 12.24 -8.72 12.29
CA VAL A 26 11.46 -9.93 12.58
C VAL A 26 10.42 -10.13 11.47
N GLN A 27 10.38 -11.32 10.89
CA GLN A 27 9.31 -11.69 9.96
C GLN A 27 8.01 -11.92 10.74
N SER A 28 7.09 -10.97 10.62
CA SER A 28 5.71 -11.13 11.08
C SER A 28 4.84 -11.39 9.86
N VAL A 29 4.81 -12.63 9.38
CA VAL A 29 3.84 -13.09 8.40
C VAL A 29 2.67 -13.73 9.15
N GLY A 30 1.48 -13.13 9.09
CA GLY A 30 0.30 -13.64 9.78
C GLY A 30 0.01 -15.11 9.46
N SER A 31 -0.59 -15.83 10.41
CA SER A 31 -1.09 -17.19 10.15
C SER A 31 -2.22 -17.13 9.11
N ARG A 32 -2.38 -18.18 8.29
CA ARG A 32 -3.50 -18.24 7.32
C ARG A 32 -4.84 -17.97 8.01
N GLY A 33 -5.54 -16.93 7.56
CA GLY A 33 -6.87 -16.57 8.07
C GLY A 33 -6.85 -15.54 9.21
N ASP A 34 -5.68 -15.05 9.62
CA ASP A 34 -5.55 -13.83 10.42
C ASP A 34 -5.30 -12.64 9.48
N SER A 35 -6.20 -11.65 9.48
CA SER A 35 -6.15 -10.48 8.59
C SER A 35 -5.76 -9.19 9.30
N TYR A 36 -5.41 -9.24 10.60
CA TYR A 36 -5.18 -8.03 11.39
C TYR A 36 -3.98 -7.22 10.89
N ASP A 37 -2.92 -7.89 10.42
CA ASP A 37 -1.75 -7.25 9.82
C ASP A 37 -2.09 -6.49 8.52
N ASN A 38 -2.96 -7.08 7.71
CA ASN A 38 -3.39 -6.50 6.44
C ASN A 38 -4.52 -5.48 6.60
N ALA A 39 -5.34 -5.55 7.65
CA ALA A 39 -6.51 -4.68 7.83
C ALA A 39 -6.15 -3.19 7.86
N LEU A 40 -5.04 -2.82 8.51
CA LEU A 40 -4.55 -1.44 8.52
C LEU A 40 -4.10 -1.01 7.12
N ALA A 41 -3.31 -1.85 6.45
CA ALA A 41 -2.85 -1.58 5.08
C ALA A 41 -4.03 -1.44 4.10
N GLU A 42 -5.05 -2.30 4.23
CA GLU A 42 -6.28 -2.25 3.43
C GLU A 42 -7.11 -0.99 3.70
N SER A 43 -7.16 -0.52 4.94
CA SER A 43 -7.84 0.71 5.29
C SER A 43 -7.13 1.92 4.67
N VAL A 44 -5.80 1.98 4.76
CA VAL A 44 -4.99 3.06 4.18
C VAL A 44 -5.10 3.08 2.65
N ILE A 45 -4.99 1.91 1.98
CA ILE A 45 -5.14 1.86 0.51
C ILE A 45 -6.58 2.18 0.07
N GLY A 46 -7.58 1.84 0.89
CA GLY A 46 -8.98 2.21 0.66
C GLY A 46 -9.18 3.72 0.69
N LEU A 47 -8.54 4.40 1.65
CA LEU A 47 -8.56 5.85 1.76
C LEU A 47 -7.84 6.52 0.59
N TYR A 48 -6.61 6.10 0.30
CA TYR A 48 -5.83 6.58 -0.85
C TYR A 48 -6.63 6.51 -2.17
N LYS A 49 -7.26 5.36 -2.44
CA LYS A 49 -8.08 5.19 -3.66
C LYS A 49 -9.31 6.10 -3.67
N THR A 50 -9.88 6.41 -2.52
CA THR A 50 -11.07 7.25 -2.42
C THR A 50 -10.71 8.72 -2.56
N GLU A 51 -9.74 9.20 -1.79
CA GLU A 51 -9.38 10.62 -1.74
C GLU A 51 -8.55 11.07 -2.94
N LEU A 52 -7.52 10.30 -3.33
CA LEU A 52 -6.67 10.67 -4.44
C LEU A 52 -7.26 10.19 -5.76
N ILE A 53 -7.39 8.87 -5.92
CA ILE A 53 -7.66 8.29 -7.24
C ILE A 53 -9.07 8.63 -7.74
N ARG A 54 -10.10 8.51 -6.90
CA ARG A 54 -11.49 8.76 -7.28
C ARG A 54 -11.88 10.24 -7.21
N ASN A 55 -11.59 10.94 -6.11
CA ASN A 55 -12.06 12.31 -5.93
C ASN A 55 -11.26 13.36 -6.72
N LYS A 56 -9.94 13.20 -6.86
CA LYS A 56 -9.10 14.10 -7.68
C LYS A 56 -8.94 13.61 -9.14
N GLY A 57 -9.73 12.63 -9.54
CA GLY A 57 -9.58 11.88 -10.79
C GLY A 57 -9.69 12.72 -12.07
N SER A 58 -8.55 12.96 -12.70
CA SER A 58 -8.39 13.46 -14.09
C SER A 58 -6.99 13.10 -14.63
N TRP A 59 -6.50 11.92 -14.26
CA TRP A 59 -5.15 11.45 -14.55
C TRP A 59 -4.99 11.15 -16.05
N ARG A 60 -4.00 11.78 -16.70
CA ARG A 60 -3.74 11.61 -18.14
C ARG A 60 -2.66 10.56 -18.41
N GLY A 61 -1.89 10.19 -17.38
CA GLY A 61 -0.83 9.20 -17.47
C GLY A 61 -0.31 8.79 -16.09
N LEU A 62 0.71 7.92 -16.09
CA LEU A 62 1.35 7.42 -14.87
C LEU A 62 2.02 8.55 -14.08
N ASP A 63 2.73 9.45 -14.76
CA ASP A 63 3.43 10.58 -14.14
C ASP A 63 2.49 11.43 -13.28
N ASP A 64 1.27 11.73 -13.77
CA ASP A 64 0.30 12.51 -13.01
C ASP A 64 -0.11 11.79 -11.71
N VAL A 65 -0.26 10.47 -11.77
CA VAL A 65 -0.58 9.64 -10.60
C VAL A 65 0.60 9.56 -9.65
N GLU A 66 1.84 9.46 -10.15
CA GLU A 66 3.06 9.46 -9.33
C GLU A 66 3.19 10.76 -8.54
N PHE A 67 3.06 11.92 -9.20
CA PHE A 67 3.07 13.21 -8.51
C PHE A 67 1.93 13.34 -7.51
N GLY A 68 0.71 12.97 -7.87
CA GLY A 68 -0.42 12.97 -6.94
C GLY A 68 -0.20 12.03 -5.74
N THR A 69 0.50 10.91 -5.94
CA THR A 69 0.85 9.97 -4.86
C THR A 69 1.84 10.60 -3.91
N LEU A 70 2.88 11.26 -4.42
CA LEU A 70 3.89 11.94 -3.61
C LEU A 70 3.25 13.01 -2.73
N GLU A 71 2.37 13.84 -3.30
CA GLU A 71 1.64 14.87 -2.54
C GLU A 71 0.72 14.25 -1.48
N TRP A 72 -0.01 13.18 -1.82
CA TRP A 72 -0.91 12.52 -0.87
C TRP A 72 -0.14 11.87 0.29
N VAL A 73 1.01 11.24 0.01
CA VAL A 73 1.87 10.62 1.03
C VAL A 73 2.50 11.66 1.94
N ASP A 74 2.95 12.79 1.38
CA ASP A 74 3.46 13.91 2.18
C ASP A 74 2.38 14.46 3.11
N TRP A 75 1.19 14.75 2.56
CA TRP A 75 0.05 15.22 3.34
C TRP A 75 -0.37 14.23 4.44
N TRP A 76 -0.49 12.93 4.11
CA TRP A 76 -0.90 11.90 5.05
C TRP A 76 0.05 11.80 6.25
N ASN A 77 1.36 11.88 6.01
CA ASN A 77 2.37 11.73 7.06
C ASN A 77 2.65 13.02 7.84
N ASN A 78 2.49 14.20 7.21
CA ASN A 78 2.93 15.47 7.78
C ASN A 78 1.79 16.44 8.14
N ALA A 79 0.58 16.25 7.64
CA ALA A 79 -0.55 17.19 7.80
C ALA A 79 -1.90 16.53 8.17
N GLY A 80 -1.98 15.20 8.11
CA GLY A 80 -3.23 14.42 7.96
C GLY A 80 -4.26 14.38 9.10
N CYS A 81 -4.33 15.33 10.03
CA CYS A 81 -5.38 15.30 11.06
C CYS A 81 -6.25 16.53 11.30
N TRP A 82 -6.12 17.66 10.57
CA TRP A 82 -6.93 18.86 10.91
C TRP A 82 -7.53 19.72 9.81
N ASP A 83 -7.38 19.43 8.51
CA ASP A 83 -8.09 20.23 7.51
C ASP A 83 -8.67 19.40 6.37
N ARG A 84 -10.01 19.25 6.40
CA ARG A 84 -10.83 18.66 5.34
C ARG A 84 -11.67 19.74 4.64
N SER A 85 -11.10 20.93 4.45
CA SER A 85 -11.76 22.03 3.74
C SER A 85 -11.07 22.30 2.39
N ALA A 86 -11.32 21.46 1.39
CA ALA A 86 -11.15 21.82 -0.04
C ALA A 86 -12.08 20.96 -0.90
#